data_AF-A0A3M9YPC5-F1
#
_entry.id   AF-A0A3M9YPC5-F1
#
_cell.length_a   1.000
_cell.length_b   1.000
_cell.length_c   1.000
_cell.angle_alpha   90.00
_cell.angle_beta   90.00
_cell.angle_gamma   90.00
#
_symmetry.space_group_name_H-M   'P 1'
#
loop_
_entity.id
_entity.type
_entity.pdbx_description
1 polymer ?
#
loop_
_entity_poly.entity_id
_entity_poly.type
_entity_poly.pdbx_seq_one_letter_code
_entity_poly.pdbx_strand_id
1 'polypeptide(L)' 'MAMLGRDRRLEPMNDRDDDELYRRACEYVVRGGSPRTSHLMLRFRVGYNQASRWIERMMENGILTPPKDRLH' A
#
# COMPACT_ATOMS: atom_id res chain seq x y z
N MET A 1 -0.37 -35.32 7.94
CA MET A 1 0.21 -34.14 8.65
C MET A 1 -0.10 -32.91 7.81
N ALA A 2 -1.10 -32.14 8.20
CA ALA A 2 -1.67 -31.07 7.38
C ALA A 2 -0.79 -29.81 7.42
N MET A 3 -0.29 -29.37 6.26
CA MET A 3 0.18 -28.01 6.05
C MET A 3 -0.76 -27.35 5.04
N LEU A 4 -1.89 -26.84 5.57
CA LEU A 4 -2.78 -25.89 4.90
C LEU A 4 -2.00 -24.58 4.65
N GLY A 5 -1.13 -24.57 3.65
CA GLY A 5 -0.74 -23.34 2.97
C GLY A 5 -1.94 -22.93 2.13
N ARG A 6 -2.91 -22.26 2.77
CA ARG A 6 -4.01 -21.57 2.08
C ARG A 6 -3.39 -20.79 0.94
N ASP A 7 -3.56 -21.29 -0.29
CA ASP A 7 -3.60 -20.47 -1.48
C ASP A 7 -4.68 -19.43 -1.18
N ARG A 8 -4.26 -18.31 -0.58
CA ARG A 8 -5.07 -17.10 -0.55
C ARG A 8 -5.09 -16.68 -2.00
N ARG A 9 -5.99 -17.29 -2.78
CA ARG A 9 -6.54 -16.71 -3.98
C ARG A 9 -6.81 -15.27 -3.60
N LEU A 10 -5.97 -14.36 -4.10
CA LEU A 10 -6.13 -12.94 -3.89
C LEU A 10 -7.42 -12.61 -4.64
N GLU A 11 -8.55 -12.76 -3.95
CA GLU A 11 -9.83 -12.31 -4.45
C GLU A 11 -9.62 -10.88 -4.93
N PRO A 12 -10.03 -10.55 -6.17
CA PRO A 12 -9.87 -9.21 -6.69
C PRO A 12 -10.56 -8.27 -5.70
N MET A 13 -9.77 -7.44 -5.05
CA MET A 13 -10.26 -6.44 -4.12
C MET A 13 -11.24 -5.57 -4.89
N ASN A 14 -12.50 -5.53 -4.45
CA ASN A 14 -13.52 -4.71 -5.09
C ASN A 14 -13.08 -3.23 -5.01
N ASP A 15 -13.31 -2.42 -6.04
CA ASP A 15 -12.82 -1.02 -6.11
C ASP A 15 -13.15 -0.21 -4.84
N ARG A 16 -14.34 -0.42 -4.26
CA ARG A 16 -14.76 0.26 -3.02
C ARG A 16 -13.88 -0.08 -1.80
N ASP A 17 -13.38 -1.32 -1.73
CA ASP A 17 -12.51 -1.80 -0.65
C ASP A 17 -11.08 -1.26 -0.84
N ASP A 18 -10.61 -1.15 -2.10
CA ASP A 18 -9.33 -0.49 -2.41
C ASP A 18 -9.35 0.99 -1.99
N ASP A 19 -10.42 1.72 -2.30
CA ASP A 19 -10.57 3.13 -1.92
C ASP A 19 -10.60 3.34 -0.40
N GLU A 20 -11.29 2.47 0.34
CA GLU A 20 -11.32 2.55 1.80
C GLU A 20 -9.92 2.31 2.40
N LEU A 21 -9.22 1.29 1.91
CA LEU A 21 -7.87 0.99 2.38
C LEU A 21 -6.86 2.06 1.97
N TYR A 22 -6.98 2.63 0.78
CA TYR A 22 -6.16 3.75 0.34
C TYR A 22 -6.28 4.94 1.28
N ARG A 23 -7.51 5.32 1.68
CA ARG A 23 -7.74 6.39 2.67
C ARG A 23 -7.07 6.09 4.01
N ARG A 24 -7.18 4.85 4.51
CA ARG A 24 -6.50 4.43 5.75
C ARG A 24 -4.98 4.45 5.60
N ALA A 25 -4.46 4.10 4.43
CA ALA A 25 -3.04 4.16 4.14
C ALA A 25 -2.53 5.61 4.11
N CYS A 26 -3.30 6.54 3.54
CA CYS A 26 -2.98 7.97 3.57
C CYS A 26 -2.91 8.48 5.01
N GLU A 27 -3.92 8.18 5.83
CA GLU A 27 -3.93 8.58 7.24
C GLU A 27 -2.73 7.98 7.99
N TYR A 28 -2.41 6.71 7.77
CA TYR A 28 -1.26 6.06 8.37
C TYR A 28 0.06 6.78 8.05
N VAL A 29 0.26 7.15 6.78
CA VAL A 29 1.45 7.88 6.33
C VAL A 29 1.51 9.28 6.96
N VAL A 30 0.40 10.03 6.95
CA VAL A 30 0.32 11.37 7.55
C VAL A 30 0.59 11.35 9.05
N ARG A 31 0.20 10.26 9.75
CA ARG A 31 0.47 10.06 11.18
C ARG A 31 1.91 9.63 11.49
N GLY A 32 2.81 9.62 10.50
CA GLY A 32 4.23 9.25 10.65
C GLY A 32 4.55 7.80 10.29
N GLY A 33 3.63 7.09 9.63
CA GLY A 33 3.84 5.75 9.10
C GLY A 33 4.83 5.72 7.94
N SER A 34 5.46 4.56 7.70
CA SER A 34 6.42 4.39 6.61
C SER A 34 5.69 4.22 5.26
N PRO A 35 5.89 5.10 4.27
CA PRO A 35 5.24 5.03 2.97
C PRO A 35 5.96 4.09 2.00
N ARG A 36 6.59 3.04 2.51
CA ARG A 36 7.30 2.08 1.65
C ARG A 36 6.32 1.02 1.20
N THR A 37 6.38 0.64 -0.07
CA THR A 37 5.53 -0.39 -0.68
C THR A 37 5.46 -1.66 0.16
N SER A 38 6.60 -2.16 0.64
CA SER A 38 6.68 -3.34 1.51
C SER A 38 5.97 -3.17 2.86
N HIS A 39 6.00 -1.97 3.43
CA HIS A 39 5.32 -1.66 4.68
C HIS A 39 3.80 -1.62 4.48
N LEU A 40 3.34 -1.05 3.35
CA LEU A 40 1.92 -1.03 2.99
C LEU A 40 1.38 -2.43 2.69
N MET A 41 2.13 -3.26 1.96
CA MET A 41 1.76 -4.65 1.66
C MET A 41 1.51 -5.46 2.93
N LEU A 42 2.42 -5.39 3.91
CA LEU A 42 2.31 -6.15 5.16
C LEU A 42 1.16 -5.64 6.04
N ARG A 43 1.00 -4.31 6.12
CA ARG A 43 0.04 -3.69 7.04
C ARG A 43 -1.40 -3.75 6.53
N PHE A 44 -1.60 -3.50 5.24
CA PHE A 44 -2.92 -3.48 4.61
C PHE A 44 -3.26 -4.77 3.86
N ARG A 45 -2.34 -5.74 3.82
CA ARG A 45 -2.48 -7.04 3.15
C ARG A 45 -2.81 -6.91 1.65
N VAL A 46 -2.24 -5.89 1.02
CA VAL A 46 -2.39 -5.61 -0.42
C VAL A 46 -1.21 -6.14 -1.23
N GLY A 47 -1.44 -6.36 -2.51
CA GLY A 47 -0.39 -6.76 -3.45
C GLY A 47 0.55 -5.61 -3.84
N TYR A 48 1.68 -5.95 -4.46
CA TYR A 48 2.68 -4.98 -4.93
C TYR A 48 2.09 -3.91 -5.86
N ASN A 49 1.30 -4.32 -6.86
CA ASN A 49 0.70 -3.41 -7.83
C ASN A 49 -0.29 -2.42 -7.20
N GLN A 50 -1.01 -2.84 -6.15
CA GLN A 50 -1.89 -1.94 -5.40
C GLN A 50 -1.06 -0.96 -4.58
N ALA A 51 -0.08 -1.45 -3.83
CA ALA A 51 0.79 -0.60 -3.03
C ALA A 51 1.55 0.43 -3.89
N SER A 52 2.05 0.06 -5.08
CA SER A 52 2.70 1.01 -6.01
C SER A 52 1.73 2.10 -6.46
N ARG A 53 0.54 1.71 -6.94
CA ARG A 53 -0.51 2.66 -7.35
C ARG A 53 -0.89 3.61 -6.23
N TRP A 54 -0.95 3.13 -4.98
CA TRP A 54 -1.23 3.98 -3.83
C TRP A 54 -0.12 4.99 -3.56
N ILE A 55 1.15 4.59 -3.68
CA ILE A 55 2.28 5.52 -3.52
C ILE A 55 2.27 6.59 -4.61
N GLU A 56 2.02 6.21 -5.86
CA GLU A 56 1.85 7.14 -6.99
C GLU A 56 0.72 8.13 -6.71
N ARG A 57 -0.48 7.65 -6.38
CA ARG A 57 -1.63 8.50 -6.03
C ARG A 57 -1.34 9.41 -4.84
N MET A 58 -0.63 8.92 -3.82
CA MET A 58 -0.24 9.75 -2.67
C MET A 58 0.73 10.86 -3.08
N MET A 59 1.62 10.63 -4.04
CA MET A 59 2.50 11.67 -4.58
C MET A 59 1.72 12.68 -5.43
N GLU A 60 0.82 12.21 -6.29
CA GLU A 60 -0.07 13.07 -7.09
C GLU A 60 -0.93 13.98 -6.20
N ASN A 61 -1.44 13.45 -5.10
CA ASN A 61 -2.23 14.19 -4.12
C ASN A 61 -1.39 15.07 -3.17
N GLY A 62 -0.05 15.07 -3.29
CA GLY A 62 0.85 15.83 -2.43
C GLY A 62 0.99 15.32 -1.00
N ILE A 63 0.49 14.11 -0.71
CA ILE A 63 0.63 13.43 0.59
C ILE A 63 2.06 12.92 0.78
N LEU A 64 2.67 12.45 -0.32
CA LEU A 64 4.06 12.04 -0.37
C LEU A 64 4.87 12.96 -1.25
N THR A 65 6.11 13.22 -0.84
CA THR A 65 7.09 13.80 -1.74
C THR A 65 7.80 12.68 -2.49
N PRO A 66 8.16 12.90 -3.77
CA PRO A 66 8.99 11.95 -4.49
C PRO A 66 10.28 11.69 -3.70
N PRO A 67 10.84 10.48 -3.79
CA PRO A 67 12.10 10.18 -3.12
C PRO A 67 13.11 11.25 -3.51
N LYS A 68 13.68 11.92 -2.50
CA LYS A 68 14.75 12.89 -2.72
C LYS A 68 15.90 12.12 -3.32
N ASP A 69 16.08 12.25 -4.63
CA ASP A 69 17.17 11.65 -5.36
C ASP A 69 18.46 12.10 -4.66
N ARG A 70 19.17 11.14 -4.06
CA ARG A 70 20.38 11.42 -3.30
C ARG A 70 21.54 11.47 -4.29
N LEU A 71 21.49 12.39 -5.25
CA LEU A 71 22.65 12.85 -5.99
C LEU A 71 23.33 13.94 -5.17
N HIS A 72 24.30 13.52 -4.34
CA HIS A 72 25.41 14.36 -3.89
C HIS A 72 26.70 13.60 -4.18
#